data_AF-A0A392QY72-F1
#
_entry.id   AF-A0A392QY72-F1
#
_cell.length_a   1.000
_cell.length_b   1.000
_cell.length_c   1.000
_cell.angle_alpha   90.00
_cell.angle_beta   90.00
_cell.angle_gamma   90.00
#
_symmetry.space_group_name_H-M   'P 1'
#
loop_
_entity.id
_entity.type
_entity.pdbx_description
1 polymer ?
#
loop_
_entity_poly.entity_id
_entity_poly.type
_entity_poly.pdbx_seq_one_letter_code
_entity_poly.pdbx_strand_id
1 'polypeptide(L)'
;MHKYFADVIDVAGDGYCGFHVVSYLLGRSVETHHNIRLNLTIELNQNRVRYLKMLGSQERFDVIKNALTPAENGPAPEDKWMMMPDMGFLLAQK
;
A
#
# COMPACT_ATOMS: atom_id res chain seq x y z
N MET A 1 -13.23 -23.50 -4.10
CA MET A 1 -12.96 -22.64 -2.92
C MET A 1 -12.28 -23.52 -1.87
N HIS A 2 -11.10 -23.14 -1.39
CA HIS A 2 -10.35 -23.93 -0.41
C HIS A 2 -10.88 -23.66 1.01
N LYS A 3 -10.77 -24.61 1.94
CA LYS A 3 -11.26 -24.47 3.33
C LYS A 3 -10.65 -23.31 4.14
N TYR A 4 -9.56 -22.72 3.66
CA TYR A 4 -8.88 -21.59 4.30
C TYR A 4 -8.98 -20.29 3.49
N PHE A 5 -9.61 -20.31 2.31
CA PHE A 5 -9.76 -19.12 1.46
C PHE A 5 -11.25 -18.86 1.25
N ALA A 6 -11.77 -17.84 1.91
CA ALA A 6 -13.08 -17.27 1.67
C ALA A 6 -12.90 -15.83 1.17
N ASP A 7 -13.98 -15.25 0.62
CA ASP A 7 -14.04 -13.83 0.23
C ASP A 7 -12.89 -13.39 -0.70
N VAL A 8 -12.52 -14.27 -1.64
CA VAL A 8 -11.48 -13.99 -2.63
C VAL A 8 -11.97 -12.93 -3.60
N ILE A 9 -11.24 -11.83 -3.67
CA ILE A 9 -11.50 -10.74 -4.60
C ILE A 9 -10.45 -10.81 -5.70
N ASP A 10 -10.91 -10.99 -6.93
CA ASP A 10 -10.06 -10.89 -8.12
C ASP A 10 -9.87 -9.42 -8.49
N VAL A 11 -8.62 -8.98 -8.59
CA VAL A 11 -8.23 -7.60 -8.90
C VAL A 11 -7.21 -7.61 -10.03
N ALA A 12 -7.03 -6.48 -10.70
CA ALA A 12 -6.06 -6.36 -11.78
C ALA A 12 -4.65 -6.76 -11.34
N GLY A 13 -3.97 -7.54 -12.19
CA GLY A 13 -2.58 -7.96 -12.04
C GLY A 13 -1.59 -6.91 -12.55
N ASP A 14 -1.84 -5.63 -12.24
CA ASP A 14 -1.10 -4.48 -12.78
C ASP A 14 -0.03 -3.94 -11.80
N GLY A 15 0.29 -4.69 -10.74
CA GLY A 15 1.22 -4.27 -9.70
C GLY A 15 0.60 -3.35 -8.63
N TYR A 16 -0.69 -2.99 -8.74
CA TYR A 16 -1.43 -2.26 -7.71
C TYR A 16 -2.40 -3.13 -6.89
N CYS A 17 -2.37 -4.45 -7.07
CA CYS A 17 -3.31 -5.40 -6.48
C CYS A 17 -3.55 -5.19 -4.97
N GLY A 18 -2.50 -4.97 -4.17
CA GLY A 18 -2.65 -4.68 -2.74
C GLY A 18 -3.44 -3.39 -2.46
N PHE A 19 -3.22 -2.34 -3.25
CA PHE A 19 -3.97 -1.08 -3.12
C PHE A 19 -5.41 -1.19 -3.64
N HIS A 20 -5.64 -1.97 -4.71
CA HIS A 20 -6.99 -2.30 -5.18
C HIS A 20 -7.79 -3.01 -4.08
N VAL A 21 -7.21 -4.02 -3.44
CA VAL A 21 -7.85 -4.76 -2.35
C VAL A 21 -8.17 -3.84 -1.18
N VAL A 22 -7.23 -2.98 -0.75
CA VAL A 22 -7.51 -2.03 0.34
C VAL A 22 -8.65 -1.07 -0.02
N SER A 23 -8.69 -0.58 -1.26
CA SER A 23 -9.78 0.28 -1.74
C SER A 23 -11.13 -0.44 -1.65
N TYR A 24 -11.19 -1.69 -2.13
CA TYR A 24 -12.39 -2.53 -2.07
C TYR A 24 -12.84 -2.78 -0.62
N LEU A 25 -11.92 -3.16 0.26
CA LEU A 25 -12.21 -3.43 1.68
C LEU A 25 -12.71 -2.19 2.43
N LEU A 26 -12.39 -0.99 1.95
CA LEU A 26 -12.93 0.27 2.46
C LEU A 26 -14.29 0.65 1.83
N GLY A 27 -14.93 -0.25 1.08
CA GLY A 27 -16.21 -0.03 0.41
C GLY A 27 -16.14 0.91 -0.79
N ARG A 28 -14.96 1.07 -1.39
CA ARG A 28 -14.73 1.94 -2.56
C ARG A 28 -14.52 1.11 -3.82
N SER A 29 -14.58 1.77 -4.98
CA SER A 29 -14.21 1.14 -6.25
C SER A 29 -12.72 0.78 -6.25
N VAL A 30 -12.36 -0.38 -6.80
CA VAL A 30 -10.97 -0.80 -7.00
C VAL A 30 -10.19 0.21 -7.84
N GLU A 31 -10.84 0.93 -8.76
CA GLU A 31 -10.24 1.97 -9.61
C GLU A 31 -9.75 3.20 -8.81
N THR A 32 -10.20 3.34 -7.56
CA THR A 32 -9.79 4.45 -6.68
C THR A 32 -8.55 4.13 -5.84
N HIS A 33 -7.81 3.07 -6.17
CA HIS A 33 -6.58 2.63 -5.49
C HIS A 33 -5.50 3.72 -5.36
N HIS A 34 -5.42 4.65 -6.32
CA HIS A 34 -4.50 5.79 -6.28
C HIS A 34 -4.72 6.68 -5.06
N ASN A 35 -5.96 6.81 -4.58
CA ASN A 35 -6.28 7.56 -3.37
C ASN A 35 -5.75 6.86 -2.11
N ILE A 36 -5.72 5.52 -2.09
CA ILE A 36 -5.11 4.77 -0.98
C ILE A 36 -3.62 5.11 -0.90
N ARG A 37 -2.89 5.03 -2.02
CA ARG A 37 -1.46 5.38 -2.09
C ARG A 37 -1.20 6.82 -1.64
N LEU A 38 -2.01 7.77 -2.11
CA LEU A 38 -1.89 9.18 -1.72
C LEU A 38 -2.11 9.36 -0.21
N ASN A 39 -3.16 8.77 0.35
CA ASN A 39 -3.45 8.86 1.78
C ASN A 39 -2.33 8.28 2.64
N LEU A 40 -1.77 7.12 2.25
CA LEU A 40 -0.64 6.52 2.94
C LEU A 40 0.63 7.38 2.84
N THR A 41 0.84 8.04 1.70
CA THR A 41 1.96 8.98 1.50
C THR A 41 1.85 10.18 2.45
N ILE A 42 0.64 10.73 2.58
CA ILE A 42 0.36 11.85 3.49
C ILE A 42 0.61 11.40 4.95
N GLU A 43 0.05 10.27 5.36
CA GLU A 43 0.21 9.69 6.69
C GLU A 43 1.69 9.45 7.05
N LEU A 44 2.44 8.81 6.15
CA LEU A 44 3.87 8.52 6.34
C LEU A 44 4.68 9.81 6.53
N ASN A 45 4.42 10.84 5.74
CA ASN A 45 5.15 12.10 5.79
C ASN A 45 4.77 12.93 7.03
N GLN A 46 3.49 13.00 7.38
CA GLN A 46 3.00 13.72 8.57
C GLN A 46 3.56 13.12 9.87
N ASN A 47 3.75 11.81 9.89
CA ASN A 47 4.24 11.07 11.06
C ASN A 47 5.67 10.55 10.88
N ARG A 48 6.49 11.20 10.05
CA ARG A 48 7.85 10.75 9.69
C ARG A 48 8.69 10.32 10.89
N VAL A 49 8.75 11.13 11.95
CA VAL A 49 9.55 10.84 13.15
C VAL A 49 9.10 9.54 13.83
N ARG A 50 7.79 9.32 13.93
CA ARG A 50 7.20 8.11 14.50
C ARG A 50 7.56 6.89 13.67
N TYR A 51 7.37 6.96 12.35
CA TYR A 51 7.66 5.84 11.46
C TYR A 51 9.15 5.53 11.36
N LEU A 52 10.03 6.54 11.33
CA LEU A 52 11.48 6.30 11.38
C LEU A 52 11.90 5.58 12.66
N LYS A 53 11.36 6.01 13.82
CA LYS A 53 11.63 5.33 15.09
C LYS A 53 11.11 3.90 15.10
N MET A 54 9.93 3.66 14.55
CA MET A 54 9.31 2.34 14.48
C MET A 54 10.06 1.39 13.54
N LEU A 55 10.42 1.85 12.35
CA LEU A 55 11.14 1.07 11.34
C LEU A 55 12.61 0.83 11.73
N GLY A 56 13.18 1.70 12.56
CA GLY A 56 14.56 1.62 13.03
C GLY A 56 15.61 1.89 11.95
N SER A 57 15.21 2.26 10.73
CA SER A 57 16.11 2.46 9.59
C SER A 57 15.57 3.52 8.63
N GLN A 58 16.45 4.45 8.24
CA GLN A 58 16.18 5.44 7.20
C GLN A 58 15.99 4.76 5.83
N GLU A 59 16.78 3.73 5.54
CA GLU A 59 16.69 2.95 4.29
C GLU A 59 15.31 2.31 4.14
N ARG A 60 14.80 1.65 5.19
CA ARG A 60 13.45 1.05 5.16
C ARG A 60 12.37 2.10 4.95
N PHE A 61 12.50 3.25 5.61
CA PHE A 61 11.57 4.37 5.40
C PHE A 61 11.59 4.84 3.95
N ASP A 62 12.77 4.97 3.35
CA ASP A 62 12.91 5.47 1.98
C ASP A 62 12.41 4.45 0.95
N VAL A 63 12.58 3.16 1.20
CA VAL A 63 11.98 2.07 0.40
C VAL A 63 10.45 2.17 0.41
N ILE A 64 9.83 2.31 1.59
CA ILE A 64 8.38 2.49 1.70
C ILE A 64 7.92 3.77 0.98
N LYS A 65 8.63 4.88 1.18
CA LYS A 65 8.32 6.15 0.54
C LYS A 65 8.42 6.05 -1.00
N ASN A 66 9.45 5.36 -1.51
CA ASN A 66 9.60 5.12 -2.94
C ASN A 66 8.42 4.33 -3.49
N ALA A 67 8.01 3.28 -2.78
CA ALA A 67 6.91 2.44 -3.22
C ALA A 67 5.55 3.17 -3.26
N LEU A 68 5.35 4.13 -2.37
CA LEU A 68 4.16 4.99 -2.38
C LEU A 68 4.20 6.11 -3.43
N THR A 69 5.36 6.44 -3.98
CA THR A 69 5.51 7.50 -4.99
C THR A 69 4.84 7.09 -6.31
N PRO A 70 4.07 7.96 -6.98
CA PRO A 70 3.41 7.64 -8.25
C PRO A 70 4.40 7.02 -9.26
N ALA A 71 3.96 5.95 -9.93
CA ALA A 71 4.71 5.38 -11.04
C ALA A 71 4.34 6.14 -12.33
N GLU A 72 5.13 5.91 -13.38
CA GLU A 72 4.74 6.30 -14.73
C GLU A 72 3.48 5.54 -15.18
N ASN A 73 2.84 6.00 -16.25
CA ASN A 73 1.59 5.41 -16.74
C ASN A 73 1.78 3.92 -17.06
N GLY A 74 0.82 3.10 -16.63
CA GLY A 74 0.81 1.65 -16.88
C GLY A 74 1.00 0.82 -15.60
N PRO A 75 1.35 -0.47 -15.76
CA PRO A 75 1.59 -1.36 -14.63
C PRO A 75 2.70 -0.85 -13.71
N ALA A 76 2.53 -1.07 -12.41
CA ALA A 76 3.49 -0.69 -11.40
C ALA A 76 4.73 -1.60 -11.48
N PRO A 77 5.95 -1.03 -11.52
CA PRO A 77 7.16 -1.80 -11.32
C PRO A 77 7.24 -2.35 -9.88
N GLU A 78 8.05 -3.39 -9.67
CA GLU A 78 8.13 -4.11 -8.39
C GLU A 78 8.45 -3.21 -7.19
N ASP A 79 9.28 -2.17 -7.39
CA ASP A 79 9.64 -1.20 -6.36
C ASP A 79 8.48 -0.27 -5.96
N LYS A 80 7.33 -0.37 -6.62
CA LYS A 80 6.07 0.35 -6.36
C LYS A 80 4.99 -0.51 -5.74
N TRP A 81 5.26 -1.79 -5.54
CA TRP A 81 4.30 -2.72 -4.97
C TRP A 81 4.10 -2.45 -3.47
N MET A 82 2.92 -2.84 -2.98
CA MET A 82 2.65 -2.82 -1.55
C MET A 82 3.48 -3.89 -0.86
N MET A 83 4.25 -3.51 0.16
CA MET A 83 5.12 -4.42 0.91
C MET A 83 4.57 -4.69 2.31
N MET A 84 4.29 -5.95 2.60
CA MET A 84 3.94 -6.42 3.94
C MET A 84 5.15 -7.07 4.61
N PRO A 85 5.37 -6.91 5.93
CA PRO A 85 4.51 -6.17 6.89
C PRO A 85 4.82 -4.68 7.00
N ASP A 86 5.85 -4.17 6.32
CA ASP A 86 6.38 -2.81 6.52
C ASP A 86 5.33 -1.71 6.29
N MET A 87 4.45 -1.87 5.29
CA MET A 87 3.31 -0.96 5.05
C MET A 87 2.06 -1.32 5.86
N GLY A 88 2.02 -2.50 6.48
CA GLY A 88 0.88 -2.96 7.28
C GLY A 88 0.58 -2.01 8.44
N PHE A 89 1.61 -1.43 9.06
CA PHE A 89 1.44 -0.42 10.11
C PHE A 89 0.78 0.86 9.60
N LEU A 90 1.07 1.30 8.37
CA LEU A 90 0.42 2.45 7.76
C LEU A 90 -1.06 2.17 7.48
N LEU A 91 -1.37 0.95 7.04
CA LEU A 91 -2.74 0.50 6.76
C LEU A 91 -3.58 0.33 8.03
N ALA A 92 -2.95 -0.13 9.12
CA ALA A 92 -3.61 -0.36 10.41
C ALA A 92 -3.83 0.94 11.21
N GLN A 93 -3.61 2.12 10.62
CA GLN A 93 -3.99 3.39 11.22
C GLN A 93 -5.49 3.65 11.04
N LYS A 94 -6.33 2.89 11.76
CA LYS A 94 -7.71 3.22 12.15
C LYS A 94 -8.34 2.10 12.96
#